data_AF-A0A8J6NCH6-F1
#
_entry.id   AF-A0A8J6NCH6-F1
#
_cell.length_a   1.000
_cell.length_b   1.000
_cell.length_c   1.000
_cell.angle_alpha   90.00
_cell.angle_beta   90.00
_cell.angle_gamma   90.00
#
_symmetry.space_group_name_H-M   'P 1'
#
loop_
_entity.id
_entity.type
_entity.pdbx_description
1 polymer ?
#
loop_
_entity_poly.entity_id
_entity_poly.type
_entity_poly.pdbx_seq_one_letter_code
_entity_poly.pdbx_strand_id
1 'polypeptide(L)'
;MDSKTSSQAENQSDLIRTGEIDKLAQELLRLENELNSNIPATLCISDLHGEGGRFISILRGRFGMMYQTCREALPNTFSSHKIQYLTRVIRKKSYIKDDEVNMDIQDVILCLVDVLRYKLSNVRFRMEDIFLPEFQTTITRMISGLPVPDPVFEEEIISLRLISHLSHTIRKVLLDRIIVLGDVFDRGSQPDKIIRILSSPSYRNMVDYVFGNHDILWMGAASGNRSLIAEAMRITCRYDHFELMERLHFDSSKLAAFAEKTYPSDTVTGNFKAETARGRSMEKALAIIQFKIEEQTIRDHPEYEMESRLWLDKLAGMLKSGKTEGLNDNHFPTIDLESPGRLTGEEQEVIDDLVEQFITNKRLMRLLEYFFSQGKTYHIH
;
A
#
# COMPACT_ATOMS: atom_id res chain seq x y z
N MET A 1 50.37 -10.85 51.67
CA MET A 1 51.44 -10.14 50.90
C MET A 1 51.24 -10.50 49.44
N ASP A 2 50.15 -10.13 48.79
CA ASP A 2 49.55 -8.80 48.64
C ASP A 2 50.54 -7.79 48.08
N SER A 3 50.46 -7.62 46.76
CA SER A 3 50.52 -6.37 46.00
C SER A 3 51.26 -6.61 44.68
N LYS A 4 50.51 -6.94 43.62
CA LYS A 4 50.82 -6.64 42.21
C LYS A 4 49.81 -7.33 41.28
N THR A 5 48.55 -6.93 41.35
CA THR A 5 47.56 -7.27 40.29
C THR A 5 46.37 -6.31 40.19
N SER A 6 46.41 -5.12 40.81
CA SER A 6 45.27 -4.18 40.81
C SER A 6 45.50 -2.88 40.02
N SER A 7 46.13 -2.92 38.84
CA SER A 7 46.29 -1.67 38.07
C SER A 7 46.11 -1.79 36.55
N GLN A 8 45.44 -2.84 36.05
CA GLN A 8 45.16 -2.97 34.61
C GLN A 8 43.71 -3.34 34.27
N ALA A 9 42.77 -3.09 35.19
CA ALA A 9 41.34 -3.34 34.97
C ALA A 9 40.47 -2.07 35.13
N GLU A 10 41.05 -0.88 35.01
CA GLU A 10 40.34 0.41 35.13
C GLU A 10 40.19 1.16 33.80
N ASN A 11 40.33 0.50 32.66
CA ASN A 11 40.31 1.21 31.38
C ASN A 11 39.43 0.59 30.28
N GLN A 12 38.30 0.00 30.67
CA GLN A 12 37.22 -0.30 29.74
C GLN A 12 35.85 -0.05 30.39
N SER A 13 35.08 0.84 29.76
CA SER A 13 33.63 1.08 29.93
C SER A 13 33.14 2.09 30.96
N ASP A 14 33.59 3.35 30.87
CA ASP A 14 32.67 4.48 31.12
C ASP A 14 31.75 4.67 29.90
N LEU A 15 30.89 3.68 29.68
CA LEU A 15 29.66 3.86 28.90
C LEU A 15 28.76 4.74 29.77
N ILE A 16 28.64 6.02 29.42
CA ILE A 16 27.74 6.98 30.05
C ILE A 16 26.36 6.30 30.21
N ARG A 17 26.01 5.93 31.45
CA ARG A 17 24.66 5.49 31.77
C ARG A 17 23.76 6.70 31.57
N THR A 18 23.04 6.75 30.46
CA THR A 18 21.95 7.71 30.27
C THR A 18 20.93 7.50 31.39
N GLY A 19 20.80 8.49 32.27
CA GLY A 19 19.85 8.43 33.38
C GLY A 19 18.42 8.41 32.86
N GLU A 20 17.46 8.03 33.71
CA GLU A 20 16.03 8.18 33.38
C GLU A 20 15.68 9.64 33.04
N ILE A 21 16.36 10.60 33.68
CA ILE A 21 16.23 12.03 33.39
C ILE A 21 16.66 12.36 31.95
N ASP A 22 17.76 11.78 31.45
CA ASP A 22 18.23 12.03 30.08
C ASP A 22 17.23 11.49 29.06
N LYS A 23 16.65 10.32 29.33
CA LYS A 23 15.61 9.73 28.47
C LYS A 23 14.35 10.60 28.45
N LEU A 24 13.89 11.07 29.61
CA LEU A 24 12.73 11.96 29.71
C LEU A 24 13.00 13.32 29.06
N ALA A 25 14.22 13.87 29.21
CA ALA A 25 14.61 15.11 28.55
C ALA A 25 14.66 14.95 27.02
N GLN A 26 15.18 13.83 26.51
CA GLN A 26 15.15 13.51 25.09
C GLN A 26 13.72 13.37 24.56
N GLU A 27 12.84 12.69 25.30
CA GLU A 27 11.43 12.53 24.94
C GLU A 27 10.71 13.89 24.92
N LEU A 28 10.94 14.75 25.93
CA LEU A 28 10.38 16.10 25.99
C LEU A 28 10.84 16.95 24.80
N LEU A 29 12.14 16.97 24.51
CA LEU A 29 12.69 17.70 23.36
C LEU A 29 12.15 17.16 22.03
N ARG A 30 11.96 15.84 21.92
CA ARG A 30 11.33 15.22 20.75
C ARG A 30 9.89 15.71 20.57
N LEU A 31 9.10 15.72 21.64
CA LEU A 31 7.70 16.17 21.61
C LEU A 31 7.59 17.67 21.31
N GLU A 32 8.43 18.51 21.93
CA GLU A 32 8.50 19.95 21.62
C GLU A 32 8.85 20.19 20.15
N ASN A 33 9.83 19.48 19.59
CA ASN A 33 10.15 19.58 18.17
C ASN A 33 8.99 19.11 17.27
N GLU A 34 8.28 18.05 17.64
CA GLU A 34 7.09 17.60 16.92
C GLU A 34 5.95 18.64 16.98
N LEU A 35 5.72 19.27 18.14
CA LEU A 35 4.69 20.29 18.34
C LEU A 35 4.97 21.57 17.53
N ASN A 36 6.25 21.94 17.43
CA ASN A 36 6.70 23.13 16.69
C ASN A 36 6.94 22.87 15.19
N SER A 37 6.72 21.65 14.72
CA SER A 37 6.76 21.31 13.29
C SER A 37 5.44 21.67 12.59
N ASN A 38 5.48 21.94 11.28
CA ASN A 38 4.22 22.17 10.56
C ASN A 38 3.46 20.86 10.39
N ILE A 39 2.14 20.98 10.24
CA ILE A 39 1.25 19.84 10.00
C ILE A 39 1.73 19.07 8.75
N PRO A 40 2.00 17.75 8.86
CA PRO A 40 2.43 16.94 7.72
C PRO A 40 1.39 16.95 6.61
N ALA A 41 1.83 17.23 5.38
CA ALA A 41 1.04 17.05 4.17
C ALA A 41 0.73 15.55 4.01
N THR A 42 -0.49 15.19 4.38
CA THR A 42 -0.95 13.80 4.47
C THR A 42 -1.94 13.50 3.36
N LEU A 43 -1.69 12.43 2.62
CA LEU A 43 -2.59 11.91 1.61
C LEU A 43 -3.30 10.66 2.16
N CYS A 44 -4.58 10.79 2.51
CA CYS A 44 -5.41 9.66 2.89
C CYS A 44 -6.08 9.06 1.66
N ILE A 45 -6.00 7.74 1.50
CA ILE A 45 -6.57 7.02 0.36
C ILE A 45 -7.34 5.81 0.88
N SER A 46 -8.61 5.70 0.49
CA SER A 46 -9.46 4.52 0.69
C SER A 46 -9.83 3.92 -0.67
N ASP A 47 -10.44 2.73 -0.65
CA ASP A 47 -11.11 2.11 -1.79
C ASP A 47 -10.19 1.93 -3.01
N LEU A 48 -8.97 1.45 -2.76
CA LEU A 48 -7.97 1.26 -3.82
C LEU A 48 -8.38 0.17 -4.80
N HIS A 49 -8.93 -0.94 -4.30
CA HIS A 49 -9.53 -2.04 -5.05
C HIS A 49 -8.81 -2.35 -6.36
N GLY A 50 -7.51 -2.60 -6.31
CA GLY A 50 -6.71 -3.01 -7.46
C GLY A 50 -6.58 -1.98 -8.60
N GLU A 51 -7.08 -0.75 -8.45
CA GLU A 51 -7.06 0.29 -9.47
C GLU A 51 -5.69 0.99 -9.57
N GLY A 52 -4.66 0.24 -9.97
CA GLY A 52 -3.27 0.72 -10.00
C GLY A 52 -3.04 1.94 -10.92
N GLY A 53 -3.83 2.08 -11.99
CA GLY A 53 -3.81 3.28 -12.84
C GLY A 53 -4.31 4.52 -12.12
N ARG A 54 -5.46 4.41 -11.44
CA ARG A 54 -6.04 5.48 -10.63
C ARG A 54 -5.11 5.87 -9.48
N PHE A 55 -4.49 4.89 -8.82
CA PHE A 55 -3.54 5.14 -7.75
C PHE A 55 -2.35 5.99 -8.20
N ILE A 56 -1.77 5.71 -9.37
CA ILE A 56 -0.70 6.54 -9.94
C ILE A 56 -1.20 7.97 -10.23
N SER A 57 -2.42 8.12 -10.75
CA SER A 57 -3.01 9.43 -11.01
C SER A 57 -3.20 10.23 -9.73
N ILE A 58 -3.65 9.59 -8.63
CA ILE A 58 -3.76 10.21 -7.30
C ILE A 58 -2.37 10.67 -6.82
N LEU A 59 -1.35 9.80 -6.89
CA LEU A 59 0.02 10.16 -6.51
C LEU A 59 0.61 11.29 -7.38
N ARG A 60 0.21 11.39 -8.64
CA ARG A 60 0.58 12.54 -9.50
C ARG A 60 -0.22 13.80 -9.13
N GLY A 61 -1.46 13.64 -8.68
CA GLY A 61 -2.34 14.70 -8.20
C GLY A 61 -1.76 15.50 -7.04
N ARG A 62 -0.84 14.92 -6.25
CA ARG A 62 -0.15 15.62 -5.14
C ARG A 62 0.52 16.94 -5.54
N PHE A 63 0.86 17.11 -6.82
CA PHE A 63 1.38 18.40 -7.33
C PHE A 63 0.36 19.54 -7.26
N GLY A 64 -0.93 19.27 -7.00
CA GLY A 64 -1.91 20.29 -6.64
C GLY A 64 -1.56 21.01 -5.33
N MET A 65 -0.86 20.33 -4.41
CA MET A 65 -0.38 20.94 -3.16
C MET A 65 0.83 21.86 -3.37
N MET A 66 1.52 21.78 -4.51
CA MET A 66 2.75 22.54 -4.77
C MET A 66 2.55 24.04 -4.61
N TYR A 67 1.42 24.56 -5.11
CA TYR A 67 1.07 25.98 -4.99
C TYR A 67 0.92 26.38 -3.52
N GLN A 68 0.20 25.56 -2.76
CA GLN A 68 -0.03 25.79 -1.34
C GLN A 68 1.28 25.78 -0.56
N THR A 69 2.13 24.78 -0.78
CA THR A 69 3.45 24.69 -0.15
C THR A 69 4.33 25.89 -0.46
N CYS A 70 4.37 26.35 -1.73
CA CYS A 70 5.15 27.54 -2.08
C CYS A 70 4.60 28.80 -1.40
N ARG A 71 3.26 28.93 -1.31
CA ARG A 71 2.60 30.06 -0.66
C ARG A 71 2.84 30.10 0.86
N GLU A 72 2.87 28.94 1.52
CA GLU A 72 3.14 28.84 2.96
C GLU A 72 4.62 29.07 3.30
N ALA A 73 5.52 28.62 2.42
CA ALA A 73 6.96 28.74 2.66
C ALA A 73 7.54 30.13 2.41
N LEU A 74 6.92 30.92 1.52
CA LEU A 74 7.45 32.20 1.06
C LEU A 74 6.74 33.37 1.74
N PRO A 75 7.37 34.55 1.83
CA PRO A 75 6.74 35.73 2.43
C PRO A 75 5.41 36.09 1.79
N ASN A 76 4.44 36.56 2.59
CA ASN A 76 3.11 36.99 2.13
C ASN A 76 3.12 38.14 1.09
N THR A 77 4.28 38.77 0.86
CA THR A 77 4.49 39.78 -0.17
C THR A 77 4.63 39.19 -1.58
N PHE A 78 4.81 37.88 -1.72
CA PHE A 78 4.88 37.23 -3.02
C PHE A 78 3.52 37.24 -3.72
N SER A 79 3.50 37.70 -4.98
CA SER A 79 2.30 37.69 -5.79
C SER A 79 1.93 36.27 -6.24
N SER A 80 0.64 36.03 -6.49
CA SER A 80 0.14 34.76 -7.02
C SER A 80 0.84 34.36 -8.33
N HIS A 81 1.22 35.33 -9.16
CA HIS A 81 1.96 35.10 -10.41
C HIS A 81 3.37 34.54 -10.15
N LYS A 82 4.10 35.10 -9.17
CA LYS A 82 5.43 34.59 -8.77
C LYS A 82 5.34 33.17 -8.21
N ILE A 83 4.34 32.89 -7.38
CA ILE A 83 4.12 31.54 -6.84
C ILE A 83 3.80 30.55 -7.97
N GLN A 84 2.90 30.90 -8.91
CA GLN A 84 2.59 30.07 -10.07
C GLN A 84 3.82 29.82 -10.94
N TYR A 85 4.65 30.84 -11.17
CA TYR A 85 5.92 30.71 -11.87
C TYR A 85 6.86 29.71 -11.19
N LEU A 86 7.08 29.82 -9.88
CA LEU A 86 7.89 28.86 -9.12
C LEU A 86 7.34 27.43 -9.22
N THR A 87 6.02 27.25 -9.15
CA THR A 87 5.42 25.92 -9.33
C THR A 87 5.70 25.33 -10.72
N ARG A 88 5.73 26.17 -11.78
CA ARG A 88 6.09 25.74 -13.14
C ARG A 88 7.56 25.32 -13.21
N VAL A 89 8.47 26.10 -12.61
CA VAL A 89 9.90 25.77 -12.50
C VAL A 89 10.07 24.41 -11.81
N ILE A 90 9.43 24.19 -10.66
CA ILE A 90 9.51 22.92 -9.93
C ILE A 90 8.95 21.76 -10.77
N ARG A 91 7.83 21.97 -11.45
CA ARG A 91 7.19 20.93 -12.29
C ARG A 91 8.02 20.57 -13.53
N LYS A 92 8.69 21.54 -14.16
CA LYS A 92 9.60 21.28 -15.30
C LYS A 92 11.00 20.84 -14.86
N LYS A 93 11.39 21.10 -13.60
CA LYS A 93 12.74 20.91 -13.06
C LYS A 93 13.78 21.70 -13.85
N SER A 94 13.40 22.87 -14.32
CA SER A 94 14.25 23.73 -15.12
C SER A 94 13.89 25.18 -14.85
N TYR A 95 14.89 26.06 -14.89
CA TYR A 95 14.64 27.49 -14.97
C TYR A 95 13.81 27.80 -16.23
N ILE A 96 12.93 28.80 -16.13
CA ILE A 96 12.08 29.24 -17.23
C ILE A 96 12.21 30.75 -17.27
N LYS A 97 12.67 31.33 -18.39
CA LYS A 97 12.61 32.78 -18.55
C LYS A 97 11.15 33.19 -18.81
N ASP A 98 10.66 34.18 -18.07
CA ASP A 98 9.29 34.66 -18.17
C ASP A 98 9.30 36.18 -18.10
N ASP A 99 8.91 36.85 -19.19
CA ASP A 99 9.04 38.30 -19.32
C ASP A 99 8.06 39.07 -18.41
N GLU A 100 7.00 38.41 -17.94
CA GLU A 100 6.01 39.00 -17.02
C GLU A 100 6.44 38.85 -15.55
N VAL A 101 7.33 37.90 -15.25
CA VAL A 101 7.77 37.58 -13.89
C VAL A 101 9.25 37.90 -13.73
N ASN A 102 9.55 39.04 -13.10
CA ASN A 102 10.92 39.42 -12.77
C ASN A 102 11.44 38.60 -11.57
N MET A 103 12.01 37.43 -11.87
CA MET A 103 12.79 36.60 -10.97
C MET A 103 14.00 36.07 -11.72
N ASP A 104 15.20 36.43 -11.26
CA ASP A 104 16.43 35.90 -11.84
C ASP A 104 16.77 34.50 -11.29
N ILE A 105 17.90 33.94 -11.74
CA ILE A 105 18.36 32.61 -11.32
C ILE A 105 18.59 32.56 -9.81
N GLN A 106 19.16 33.62 -9.22
CA GLN A 106 19.46 33.69 -7.80
C GLN A 106 18.17 33.75 -6.98
N ASP A 107 17.21 34.59 -7.38
CA ASP A 107 15.88 34.67 -6.77
C ASP A 107 15.19 33.29 -6.75
N VAL A 108 15.23 32.58 -7.89
CA VAL A 108 14.64 31.25 -8.00
C VAL A 108 15.33 30.26 -7.06
N ILE A 109 16.67 30.21 -7.05
CA ILE A 109 17.43 29.31 -6.18
C ILE A 109 17.07 29.57 -4.70
N LEU A 110 17.08 30.82 -4.26
CA LEU A 110 16.77 31.18 -2.87
C LEU A 110 15.32 30.81 -2.50
N CYS A 111 14.36 31.11 -3.37
CA CYS A 111 12.96 30.73 -3.15
C CYS A 111 12.80 29.21 -3.05
N LEU A 112 13.47 28.44 -3.92
CA LEU A 112 13.42 26.98 -3.85
C LEU A 112 14.08 26.43 -2.57
N VAL A 113 15.16 27.06 -2.09
CA VAL A 113 15.76 26.71 -0.79
C VAL A 113 14.80 27.00 0.35
N ASP A 114 14.08 28.12 0.35
CA ASP A 114 13.11 28.44 1.40
C ASP A 114 11.91 27.48 1.38
N VAL A 115 11.39 27.14 0.19
CA VAL A 115 10.36 26.09 0.01
C VAL A 115 10.84 24.76 0.55
N LEU A 116 12.09 24.39 0.26
CA LEU A 116 12.69 23.17 0.77
C LEU A 116 12.89 23.23 2.29
N ARG A 117 13.35 24.35 2.85
CA ARG A 117 13.52 24.55 4.30
C ARG A 117 12.18 24.39 5.03
N TYR A 118 11.11 25.01 4.50
CA TYR A 118 9.75 24.86 5.01
C TYR A 118 9.28 23.40 5.00
N LYS A 119 9.59 22.64 3.95
CA LYS A 119 9.23 21.23 3.90
C LYS A 119 10.07 20.39 4.87
N LEU A 120 11.36 20.68 4.99
CA LEU A 120 12.28 19.91 5.84
C LEU A 120 12.06 20.15 7.34
N SER A 121 11.40 21.22 7.76
CA SER A 121 11.04 21.41 9.18
C SER A 121 10.08 20.34 9.71
N ASN A 122 9.39 19.60 8.83
CA ASN A 122 8.41 18.58 9.20
C ASN A 122 8.93 17.14 9.02
N VAL A 123 10.16 16.99 8.54
CA VAL A 123 10.57 15.78 7.86
C VAL A 123 11.28 14.80 8.81
N ARG A 124 10.73 13.58 8.87
CA ARG A 124 11.34 12.38 9.51
C ARG A 124 12.40 11.68 8.62
N PHE A 125 12.84 12.30 7.53
CA PHE A 125 13.83 11.75 6.61
C PHE A 125 15.23 12.20 7.03
N ARG A 126 16.21 11.31 6.90
CA ARG A 126 17.61 11.72 6.96
C ARG A 126 17.93 12.54 5.71
N MET A 127 18.58 13.69 5.89
CA MET A 127 19.00 14.58 4.78
C MET A 127 19.81 13.82 3.72
N GLU A 128 20.58 12.81 4.15
CA GLU A 128 21.39 11.93 3.28
C GLU A 128 20.56 11.13 2.26
N ASP A 129 19.28 10.84 2.55
CA ASP A 129 18.43 10.02 1.69
C ASP A 129 17.74 10.85 0.57
N ILE A 130 17.83 12.19 0.64
CA ILE A 130 17.02 13.11 -0.18
C ILE A 130 17.85 13.78 -1.28
N PHE A 131 19.11 14.11 -1.00
CA PHE A 131 19.98 14.88 -1.90
C PHE A 131 20.87 14.00 -2.76
N LEU A 132 21.13 14.46 -3.99
CA LEU A 132 22.18 13.87 -4.81
C LEU A 132 23.56 14.34 -4.28
N PRO A 133 24.61 13.48 -4.29
CA PRO A 133 25.89 13.77 -3.65
C PRO A 133 26.55 15.09 -4.08
N GLU A 134 26.39 15.45 -5.36
CA GLU A 134 27.02 16.62 -5.97
C GLU A 134 26.63 17.97 -5.33
N PHE A 135 25.37 18.12 -4.91
CA PHE A 135 24.85 19.38 -4.34
C PHE A 135 24.48 19.26 -2.86
N GLN A 136 24.73 18.11 -2.23
CA GLN A 136 24.34 17.85 -0.84
C GLN A 136 24.93 18.90 0.11
N THR A 137 26.24 19.15 0.01
CA THR A 137 26.94 20.15 0.85
C THR A 137 26.39 21.55 0.62
N THR A 138 26.22 21.94 -0.65
CA THR A 138 25.72 23.27 -1.03
C THR A 138 24.31 23.49 -0.49
N ILE A 139 23.38 22.57 -0.75
CA ILE A 139 21.99 22.68 -0.29
C ILE A 139 21.92 22.70 1.25
N THR A 140 22.69 21.85 1.93
CA THR A 140 22.73 21.81 3.41
C THR A 140 23.20 23.14 4.00
N ARG A 141 24.25 23.74 3.41
CA ARG A 141 24.74 25.07 3.82
C ARG A 141 23.69 26.15 3.59
N MET A 142 23.03 26.17 2.44
CA MET A 142 21.99 27.16 2.13
C MET A 142 20.76 27.04 3.05
N ILE A 143 20.31 25.81 3.34
CA ILE A 143 19.23 25.57 4.32
C ILE A 143 19.62 26.14 5.69
N SER A 144 20.89 25.96 6.08
CA SER A 144 21.44 26.44 7.36
C SER A 144 21.81 27.93 7.38
N GLY A 145 21.60 28.66 6.27
CA GLY A 145 21.99 30.08 6.17
C GLY A 145 23.50 30.32 6.12
N LEU A 146 24.30 29.29 5.81
CA LEU A 146 25.76 29.38 5.67
C LEU A 146 26.15 29.85 4.26
N PRO A 147 27.29 30.54 4.11
CA PRO A 147 27.75 31.01 2.81
C PRO A 147 28.12 29.84 1.88
N VAL A 148 27.86 30.01 0.59
CA VAL A 148 28.22 29.08 -0.50
C VAL A 148 29.06 29.80 -1.55
N PRO A 149 29.86 29.09 -2.36
CA PRO A 149 30.71 29.71 -3.38
C PRO A 149 29.91 30.48 -4.43
N ASP A 150 30.41 31.64 -4.87
CA ASP A 150 29.80 32.50 -5.89
C ASP A 150 29.42 31.78 -7.20
N PRO A 151 30.19 30.79 -7.71
CA PRO A 151 29.81 30.00 -8.88
C PRO A 151 28.43 29.31 -8.78
N VAL A 152 27.88 29.12 -7.58
CA VAL A 152 26.51 28.60 -7.39
C VAL A 152 25.46 29.53 -7.99
N PHE A 153 25.75 30.82 -8.08
CA PHE A 153 24.86 31.85 -8.62
C PHE A 153 25.35 32.38 -9.96
N GLU A 154 26.67 32.51 -10.14
CA GLU A 154 27.29 33.14 -11.31
C GLU A 154 27.49 32.21 -12.51
N GLU A 155 27.74 30.92 -12.29
CA GLU A 155 27.99 29.96 -13.37
C GLU A 155 26.69 29.28 -13.81
N GLU A 156 26.18 29.67 -14.97
CA GLU A 156 24.86 29.24 -15.48
C GLU A 156 24.67 27.71 -15.45
N ILE A 157 25.68 26.93 -15.84
CA ILE A 157 25.62 25.46 -15.84
C ILE A 157 25.39 24.92 -14.42
N ILE A 158 26.07 25.49 -13.42
CA ILE A 158 25.97 25.08 -12.02
C ILE A 158 24.59 25.47 -11.50
N SER A 159 24.18 26.71 -11.72
CA SER A 159 22.91 27.26 -11.24
C SER A 159 21.69 26.51 -11.80
N LEU A 160 21.68 26.22 -13.11
CA LEU A 160 20.60 25.47 -13.76
C LEU A 160 20.49 24.03 -13.23
N ARG A 161 21.63 23.38 -12.98
CA ARG A 161 21.66 22.05 -12.37
C ARG A 161 21.15 22.11 -10.93
N LEU A 162 21.57 23.10 -10.14
CA LEU A 162 21.06 23.28 -8.78
C LEU A 162 19.54 23.49 -8.75
N ILE A 163 18.97 24.32 -9.64
CA ILE A 163 17.52 24.49 -9.77
C ILE A 163 16.82 23.17 -10.07
N SER A 164 17.36 22.37 -10.98
CA SER A 164 16.82 21.05 -11.31
C SER A 164 16.86 20.11 -10.11
N HIS A 165 17.96 20.10 -9.35
CA HIS A 165 18.13 19.30 -8.14
C HIS A 165 17.16 19.73 -7.03
N LEU A 166 17.11 21.03 -6.69
CA LEU A 166 16.16 21.59 -5.72
C LEU A 166 14.71 21.25 -6.10
N SER A 167 14.35 21.47 -7.36
CA SER A 167 13.03 21.13 -7.89
C SER A 167 12.72 19.63 -7.76
N HIS A 168 13.68 18.76 -8.06
CA HIS A 168 13.50 17.32 -7.91
C HIS A 168 13.31 16.92 -6.44
N THR A 169 14.11 17.49 -5.54
CA THR A 169 14.04 17.25 -4.10
C THR A 169 12.73 17.75 -3.51
N ILE A 170 12.30 18.98 -3.79
CA ILE A 170 10.99 19.51 -3.36
C ILE A 170 9.85 18.57 -3.76
N ARG A 171 9.88 18.03 -4.99
CA ARG A 171 8.85 17.08 -5.45
C ARG A 171 8.87 15.74 -4.71
N LYS A 172 10.03 15.30 -4.21
CA LYS A 172 10.16 14.08 -3.42
C LYS A 172 9.62 14.28 -2.01
N VAL A 173 9.90 15.44 -1.40
CA VAL A 173 9.49 15.75 -0.02
C VAL A 173 8.13 16.46 0.06
N LEU A 174 7.47 16.75 -1.06
CA LEU A 174 6.21 17.49 -1.08
C LEU A 174 5.13 16.82 -0.22
N LEU A 175 5.09 15.49 -0.27
CA LEU A 175 4.18 14.66 0.50
C LEU A 175 4.94 14.05 1.69
N ASP A 176 4.44 14.29 2.90
CA ASP A 176 5.10 13.85 4.13
C ASP A 176 4.62 12.46 4.55
N ARG A 177 3.33 12.18 4.34
CA ARG A 177 2.66 10.96 4.81
C ARG A 177 1.60 10.48 3.83
N ILE A 178 1.47 9.18 3.67
CA ILE A 178 0.39 8.50 2.96
C ILE A 178 -0.30 7.60 3.98
N ILE A 179 -1.61 7.77 4.15
CA ILE A 179 -2.42 6.84 4.95
C ILE A 179 -3.25 6.03 3.96
N VAL A 180 -3.02 4.71 3.94
CA VAL A 180 -3.82 3.78 3.15
C VAL A 180 -4.82 3.11 4.07
N LEU A 181 -6.11 3.29 3.77
CA LEU A 181 -7.23 2.69 4.49
C LEU A 181 -7.66 1.38 3.81
N GLY A 182 -6.70 0.47 3.71
CA GLY A 182 -6.92 -0.91 3.28
C GLY A 182 -7.49 -1.12 1.88
N ASP A 183 -7.97 -2.36 1.69
CA ASP A 183 -8.68 -2.84 0.51
C ASP A 183 -7.92 -2.57 -0.80
N VAL A 184 -6.65 -2.97 -0.82
CA VAL A 184 -5.82 -2.89 -2.03
C VAL A 184 -6.19 -3.98 -3.02
N PHE A 185 -6.62 -5.14 -2.54
CA PHE A 185 -7.15 -6.21 -3.37
C PHE A 185 -8.64 -6.01 -3.70
N ASP A 186 -9.17 -6.86 -4.57
CA ASP A 186 -10.56 -6.84 -5.10
C ASP A 186 -10.81 -5.82 -6.24
N ARG A 187 -11.82 -6.09 -7.08
CA ARG A 187 -12.43 -5.32 -8.20
C ARG A 187 -11.55 -4.82 -9.35
N GLY A 188 -10.36 -4.32 -9.08
CA GLY A 188 -9.41 -3.88 -10.09
C GLY A 188 -8.29 -4.90 -10.29
N SER A 189 -7.71 -4.90 -11.49
CA SER A 189 -6.80 -5.97 -11.90
C SER A 189 -5.37 -5.79 -11.43
N GLN A 190 -4.97 -4.66 -10.80
CA GLN A 190 -3.57 -4.29 -10.55
C GLN A 190 -3.18 -4.08 -9.05
N PRO A 191 -3.61 -4.91 -8.09
CA PRO A 191 -3.19 -4.77 -6.68
C PRO A 191 -1.67 -4.92 -6.50
N ASP A 192 -1.03 -5.82 -7.27
CA ASP A 192 0.42 -6.04 -7.26
C ASP A 192 1.21 -4.77 -7.58
N LYS A 193 0.69 -3.94 -8.48
CA LYS A 193 1.29 -2.66 -8.86
C LYS A 193 1.21 -1.63 -7.73
N ILE A 194 0.07 -1.56 -7.03
CA ILE A 194 -0.13 -0.66 -5.89
C ILE A 194 0.84 -1.03 -4.77
N ILE A 195 0.88 -2.30 -4.39
CA ILE A 195 1.76 -2.79 -3.31
C ILE A 195 3.23 -2.54 -3.65
N ARG A 196 3.67 -2.77 -4.90
CA ARG A 196 5.05 -2.47 -5.33
C ARG A 196 5.41 -0.99 -5.21
N ILE A 197 4.46 -0.08 -5.47
CA ILE A 197 4.70 1.35 -5.32
C ILE A 197 4.82 1.70 -3.83
N LEU A 198 3.86 1.27 -3.01
CA LEU A 198 3.82 1.53 -1.57
C LEU A 198 5.06 0.98 -0.84
N SER A 199 5.46 -0.25 -1.17
CA SER A 199 6.65 -0.91 -0.61
C SER A 199 7.99 -0.43 -1.17
N SER A 200 7.99 0.40 -2.22
CA SER A 200 9.22 0.89 -2.83
C SER A 200 10.02 1.76 -1.86
N PRO A 201 11.36 1.84 -2.00
CA PRO A 201 12.21 2.73 -1.18
C PRO A 201 11.78 4.20 -1.18
N SER A 202 11.07 4.64 -2.23
CA SER A 202 10.61 6.02 -2.37
C SER A 202 9.39 6.35 -1.51
N TYR A 203 8.60 5.35 -1.10
CA TYR A 203 7.34 5.55 -0.38
C TYR A 203 7.25 4.80 0.95
N ARG A 204 7.94 3.66 1.11
CA ARG A 204 7.75 2.77 2.26
C ARG A 204 7.87 3.45 3.63
N ASN A 205 8.73 4.47 3.76
CA ASN A 205 8.98 5.17 5.02
C ASN A 205 7.96 6.28 5.33
N MET A 206 7.07 6.61 4.38
CA MET A 206 6.02 7.62 4.55
C MET A 206 4.61 7.02 4.52
N VAL A 207 4.48 5.70 4.40
CA VAL A 207 3.17 5.03 4.31
C VAL A 207 2.80 4.44 5.66
N ASP A 208 1.63 4.82 6.16
CA ASP A 208 0.92 4.10 7.20
C ASP A 208 -0.20 3.29 6.55
N TYR A 209 -0.15 1.98 6.74
CA TYR A 209 -1.08 1.07 6.12
C TYR A 209 -2.02 0.49 7.19
N VAL A 210 -3.31 0.76 7.06
CA VAL A 210 -4.36 0.17 7.88
C VAL A 210 -4.98 -0.97 7.10
N PHE A 211 -5.08 -2.17 7.70
CA PHE A 211 -5.65 -3.33 7.01
C PHE A 211 -7.14 -3.13 6.73
N GLY A 212 -7.53 -3.42 5.48
CA GLY A 212 -8.92 -3.65 5.10
C GLY A 212 -9.29 -5.13 5.19
N ASN A 213 -10.58 -5.44 5.05
CA ASN A 213 -11.05 -6.83 5.10
C ASN A 213 -10.49 -7.64 3.92
N HIS A 214 -10.32 -7.03 2.74
CA HIS A 214 -9.74 -7.73 1.59
C HIS A 214 -8.24 -7.97 1.76
N ASP A 215 -7.53 -7.12 2.50
CA ASP A 215 -6.13 -7.38 2.81
C ASP A 215 -5.99 -8.59 3.74
N ILE A 216 -6.83 -8.65 4.78
CA ILE A 216 -6.88 -9.78 5.71
C ILE A 216 -7.27 -11.08 4.99
N LEU A 217 -8.23 -11.03 4.07
CA LEU A 217 -8.61 -12.15 3.21
C LEU A 217 -7.40 -12.73 2.49
N TRP A 218 -6.62 -11.90 1.79
CA TRP A 218 -5.43 -12.36 1.05
C TRP A 218 -4.29 -12.80 1.96
N MET A 219 -4.11 -12.16 3.12
CA MET A 219 -3.13 -12.57 4.13
C MET A 219 -3.47 -13.95 4.73
N GLY A 220 -4.73 -14.19 5.06
CA GLY A 220 -5.19 -15.47 5.57
C GLY A 220 -5.19 -16.57 4.50
N ALA A 221 -5.50 -16.22 3.25
CA ALA A 221 -5.36 -17.14 2.12
C ALA A 221 -3.89 -17.58 1.93
N ALA A 222 -2.95 -16.63 1.97
CA ALA A 222 -1.52 -16.93 1.91
C ALA A 222 -1.01 -17.73 3.13
N SER A 223 -1.76 -17.73 4.23
CA SER A 223 -1.48 -18.56 5.42
C SER A 223 -2.04 -19.98 5.31
N GLY A 224 -2.69 -20.33 4.18
CA GLY A 224 -3.23 -21.67 3.92
C GLY A 224 -4.68 -21.88 4.36
N ASN A 225 -5.39 -20.82 4.78
CA ASN A 225 -6.80 -20.96 5.14
C ASN A 225 -7.65 -21.25 3.90
N ARG A 226 -8.29 -22.43 3.87
CA ARG A 226 -9.05 -22.94 2.72
C ARG A 226 -10.25 -22.05 2.34
N SER A 227 -11.01 -21.57 3.32
CA SER A 227 -12.18 -20.69 3.05
C SER A 227 -11.73 -19.38 2.41
N LEU A 228 -10.67 -18.77 2.96
CA LEU A 228 -10.12 -17.52 2.45
C LEU A 228 -9.46 -17.68 1.08
N ILE A 229 -8.83 -18.84 0.79
CA ILE A 229 -8.33 -19.18 -0.55
C ILE A 229 -9.48 -19.28 -1.55
N ALA A 230 -10.55 -20.02 -1.20
CA ALA A 230 -11.71 -20.18 -2.06
C ALA A 230 -12.36 -18.82 -2.36
N GLU A 231 -12.52 -17.97 -1.34
CA GLU A 231 -13.07 -16.62 -1.48
C GLU A 231 -12.18 -15.69 -2.31
N ALA A 232 -10.86 -15.65 -2.05
CA ALA A 232 -9.92 -14.82 -2.80
C ALA A 232 -9.92 -15.19 -4.30
N MET A 233 -9.95 -16.48 -4.61
CA MET A 233 -10.04 -16.97 -5.99
C MET A 233 -11.41 -16.72 -6.59
N ARG A 234 -12.51 -16.88 -5.82
CA ARG A 234 -13.88 -16.62 -6.30
C ARG A 234 -14.03 -15.18 -6.73
N ILE A 235 -13.55 -14.25 -5.89
CA ILE A 235 -13.56 -12.82 -6.17
C ILE A 235 -12.69 -12.51 -7.40
N THR A 236 -11.51 -13.13 -7.52
CA THR A 236 -10.64 -12.96 -8.69
C THR A 236 -11.34 -13.40 -9.98
N CYS A 237 -12.05 -14.54 -9.97
CA CYS A 237 -12.82 -15.03 -11.11
C CYS A 237 -14.06 -14.17 -11.39
N ARG A 238 -14.75 -13.67 -10.35
CA ARG A 238 -15.94 -12.81 -10.45
C ARG A 238 -15.71 -11.52 -11.25
N TYR A 239 -14.48 -11.03 -11.26
CA TYR A 239 -14.05 -9.84 -12.00
C TYR A 239 -13.12 -10.17 -13.18
N ASP A 240 -13.05 -11.44 -13.59
CA ASP A 240 -12.23 -11.90 -14.72
C ASP A 240 -10.75 -11.47 -14.66
N HIS A 241 -10.18 -11.40 -13.45
CA HIS A 241 -8.80 -10.96 -13.22
C HIS A 241 -7.76 -12.04 -13.55
N PHE A 242 -7.88 -12.71 -14.70
CA PHE A 242 -6.93 -13.74 -15.12
C PHE A 242 -5.52 -13.20 -15.33
N GLU A 243 -5.38 -11.96 -15.79
CA GLU A 243 -4.08 -11.32 -15.89
C GLU A 243 -3.38 -11.20 -14.53
N LEU A 244 -4.12 -10.98 -13.44
CA LEU A 244 -3.55 -10.95 -12.09
C LEU A 244 -3.03 -12.33 -11.71
N MET A 245 -3.81 -13.39 -11.98
CA MET A 245 -3.39 -14.78 -11.74
C MET A 245 -2.10 -15.09 -12.49
N GLU A 246 -2.02 -14.73 -13.78
CA GLU A 246 -0.82 -14.92 -14.60
C GLU A 246 0.39 -14.16 -14.07
N ARG A 247 0.22 -12.89 -13.66
CA ARG A 247 1.32 -12.10 -13.08
C ARG A 247 1.80 -12.66 -11.74
N LEU A 248 0.90 -13.24 -10.96
CA LEU A 248 1.21 -13.89 -9.68
C LEU A 248 1.64 -15.35 -9.82
N HIS A 249 1.55 -15.96 -11.01
CA HIS A 249 1.95 -17.34 -11.31
C HIS A 249 1.03 -18.38 -10.66
N PHE A 250 -0.27 -18.09 -10.61
CA PHE A 250 -1.27 -19.10 -10.31
C PHE A 250 -1.60 -19.91 -11.57
N ASP A 251 -1.61 -21.24 -11.44
CA ASP A 251 -2.12 -22.15 -12.44
C ASP A 251 -3.61 -22.41 -12.19
N SER A 252 -4.44 -21.86 -13.07
CA SER A 252 -5.90 -22.00 -13.00
C SER A 252 -6.43 -23.15 -13.87
N SER A 253 -5.56 -23.97 -14.47
CA SER A 253 -5.97 -24.99 -15.45
C SER A 253 -6.82 -26.09 -14.81
N LYS A 254 -6.43 -26.58 -13.63
CA LYS A 254 -7.17 -27.62 -12.89
C LYS A 254 -8.55 -27.12 -12.48
N LEU A 255 -8.61 -25.92 -11.91
CA LEU A 255 -9.86 -25.25 -11.56
C LEU A 255 -10.75 -25.04 -12.79
N ALA A 256 -10.20 -24.53 -13.89
CA ALA A 256 -10.96 -24.27 -15.11
C ALA A 256 -11.55 -25.55 -15.70
N ALA A 257 -10.75 -26.62 -15.80
CA ALA A 257 -11.21 -27.91 -16.33
C ALA A 257 -12.35 -28.50 -15.48
N PHE A 258 -12.21 -28.47 -14.14
CA PHE A 258 -13.27 -28.90 -13.24
C PHE A 258 -14.53 -28.04 -13.38
N ALA A 259 -14.36 -26.73 -13.40
CA ALA A 259 -15.45 -25.77 -13.42
C ALA A 259 -16.25 -25.82 -14.73
N GLU A 260 -15.58 -25.89 -15.88
CA GLU A 260 -16.23 -25.96 -17.19
C GLU A 260 -16.97 -27.28 -17.40
N LYS A 261 -16.41 -28.39 -16.90
CA LYS A 261 -17.06 -29.70 -16.92
C LYS A 261 -18.30 -29.75 -16.03
N THR A 262 -18.21 -29.18 -14.83
CA THR A 262 -19.23 -29.33 -13.77
C THR A 262 -20.29 -28.25 -13.81
N TYR A 263 -19.90 -27.02 -14.16
CA TYR A 263 -20.77 -25.85 -14.27
C TYR A 263 -20.56 -25.16 -15.62
N PRO A 264 -20.97 -25.79 -16.74
CA PRO A 264 -20.95 -25.14 -18.05
C PRO A 264 -21.61 -23.76 -17.98
N SER A 265 -21.02 -22.76 -18.65
CA SER A 265 -21.39 -21.35 -18.43
C SER A 265 -22.86 -21.00 -18.75
N ASP A 266 -23.53 -21.82 -19.55
CA ASP A 266 -24.96 -21.76 -19.90
C ASP A 266 -25.88 -22.29 -18.79
N THR A 267 -25.35 -23.12 -17.89
CA THR A 267 -26.04 -23.64 -16.69
C THR A 267 -25.82 -22.76 -15.45
N VAL A 268 -24.89 -21.80 -15.53
CA VAL A 268 -24.60 -20.85 -14.45
C VAL A 268 -25.67 -19.77 -14.49
N THR A 269 -26.59 -19.79 -13.53
CA THR A 269 -27.69 -18.83 -13.42
C THR A 269 -27.58 -18.04 -12.10
N GLY A 270 -28.34 -16.98 -11.91
CA GLY A 270 -28.28 -16.17 -10.68
C GLY A 270 -27.21 -15.06 -10.70
N ASN A 271 -26.81 -14.59 -9.52
CA ASN A 271 -26.07 -13.32 -9.34
C ASN A 271 -24.53 -13.47 -9.44
N PHE A 272 -24.05 -14.21 -10.44
CA PHE A 272 -22.64 -14.28 -10.82
C PHE A 272 -22.30 -13.11 -11.74
N LYS A 273 -21.14 -12.46 -11.51
CA LYS A 273 -20.80 -11.20 -12.18
C LYS A 273 -19.74 -11.34 -13.28
N ALA A 274 -19.05 -12.47 -13.32
CA ALA A 274 -18.05 -12.70 -14.36
C ALA A 274 -18.67 -12.55 -15.77
N GLU A 275 -17.96 -11.82 -16.63
CA GLU A 275 -18.36 -11.54 -17.99
C GLU A 275 -17.97 -12.69 -18.93
N THR A 276 -16.81 -13.32 -18.69
CA THR A 276 -16.35 -14.43 -19.52
C THR A 276 -17.03 -15.75 -19.16
N ALA A 277 -17.19 -16.65 -20.15
CA ALA A 277 -17.74 -17.98 -19.92
C ALA A 277 -16.90 -18.77 -18.89
N ARG A 278 -15.58 -18.74 -19.06
CA ARG A 278 -14.61 -19.35 -18.14
C ARG A 278 -14.75 -18.80 -16.72
N GLY A 279 -14.83 -17.48 -16.58
CA GLY A 279 -15.02 -16.79 -15.30
C GLY A 279 -16.32 -17.18 -14.60
N ARG A 280 -17.45 -17.23 -15.33
CA ARG A 280 -18.74 -17.66 -14.76
C ARG A 280 -18.69 -19.08 -14.21
N SER A 281 -18.13 -20.01 -14.98
CA SER A 281 -17.98 -21.41 -14.55
C SER A 281 -17.13 -21.51 -13.28
N MET A 282 -15.96 -20.85 -13.25
CA MET A 282 -15.05 -20.89 -12.09
C MET A 282 -15.61 -20.14 -10.87
N GLU A 283 -16.29 -19.01 -11.08
CA GLU A 283 -16.96 -18.26 -10.01
C GLU A 283 -18.02 -19.13 -9.30
N LYS A 284 -18.86 -19.83 -10.08
CA LYS A 284 -19.86 -20.75 -9.52
C LYS A 284 -19.22 -21.94 -8.81
N ALA A 285 -18.23 -22.58 -9.43
CA ALA A 285 -17.50 -23.69 -8.83
C ALA A 285 -16.90 -23.32 -7.47
N LEU A 286 -16.20 -22.19 -7.41
CA LEU A 286 -15.60 -21.69 -6.16
C LEU A 286 -16.63 -21.24 -5.14
N ALA A 287 -17.80 -20.72 -5.56
CA ALA A 287 -18.89 -20.41 -4.63
C ALA A 287 -19.38 -21.65 -3.88
N ILE A 288 -19.60 -22.77 -4.59
CA ILE A 288 -20.07 -24.02 -3.95
C ILE A 288 -18.99 -24.62 -3.04
N ILE A 289 -17.73 -24.64 -3.50
CA ILE A 289 -16.60 -25.07 -2.67
C ILE A 289 -16.48 -24.21 -1.41
N GLN A 290 -16.54 -22.87 -1.55
CA GLN A 290 -16.47 -21.93 -0.44
C GLN A 290 -17.58 -22.19 0.58
N PHE A 291 -18.85 -22.31 0.15
CA PHE A 291 -19.96 -22.54 1.07
C PHE A 291 -19.79 -23.82 1.88
N LYS A 292 -19.33 -24.91 1.26
CA LYS A 292 -19.06 -26.18 1.95
C LYS A 292 -17.97 -26.03 3.02
N ILE A 293 -16.87 -25.36 2.68
CA ILE A 293 -15.73 -25.17 3.61
C ILE A 293 -16.09 -24.19 4.74
N GLU A 294 -16.80 -23.10 4.43
CA GLU A 294 -17.24 -22.12 5.42
C GLU A 294 -18.21 -22.74 6.43
N GLU A 295 -19.20 -23.51 5.98
CA GLU A 295 -20.09 -24.18 6.89
C GLU A 295 -19.39 -25.21 7.77
N GLN A 296 -18.41 -25.94 7.22
CA GLN A 296 -17.58 -26.84 8.03
C GLN A 296 -16.82 -26.04 9.10
N THR A 297 -16.22 -24.91 8.72
CA THR A 297 -15.52 -24.01 9.64
C THR A 297 -16.44 -23.49 10.75
N ILE A 298 -17.67 -23.09 10.43
CA ILE A 298 -18.66 -22.62 11.42
C ILE A 298 -19.03 -23.75 12.38
N ARG A 299 -19.22 -24.98 11.88
CA ARG A 299 -19.52 -26.14 12.74
C ARG A 299 -18.34 -26.51 13.65
N ASP A 300 -17.11 -26.35 13.17
CA ASP A 300 -15.88 -26.63 13.94
C ASP A 300 -15.58 -25.54 14.98
N HIS A 301 -16.13 -24.34 14.80
CA HIS A 301 -15.97 -23.18 15.70
C HIS A 301 -17.31 -22.58 16.16
N PRO A 302 -18.09 -23.29 17.02
CA PRO A 302 -19.36 -22.78 17.55
C PRO A 302 -19.22 -21.44 18.31
N GLU A 303 -18.04 -21.13 18.83
CA GLU A 303 -17.74 -19.86 19.52
C GLU A 303 -17.91 -18.61 18.65
N TYR A 304 -18.03 -18.76 17.32
CA TYR A 304 -18.33 -17.66 16.41
C TYR A 304 -19.80 -17.25 16.40
N GLU A 305 -20.71 -18.06 16.96
CA GLU A 305 -22.16 -17.80 17.01
C GLU A 305 -22.77 -17.54 15.61
N MET A 306 -22.28 -18.30 14.60
CA MET A 306 -22.63 -18.13 13.18
C MET A 306 -23.57 -19.21 12.64
N GLU A 307 -24.23 -20.00 13.47
CA GLU A 307 -25.10 -21.12 13.04
C GLU A 307 -26.25 -20.66 12.14
N SER A 308 -26.69 -19.40 12.28
CA SER A 308 -27.69 -18.78 11.41
C SER A 308 -27.26 -18.69 9.93
N ARG A 309 -25.95 -18.83 9.66
CA ARG A 309 -25.35 -18.82 8.32
C ARG A 309 -25.26 -20.21 7.68
N LEU A 310 -25.62 -21.27 8.39
CA LEU A 310 -25.72 -22.62 7.81
C LEU A 310 -26.99 -22.71 6.93
N TRP A 311 -26.79 -22.89 5.63
CA TRP A 311 -27.80 -22.86 4.56
C TRP A 311 -27.83 -24.11 3.67
N LEU A 312 -26.78 -24.90 3.60
CA LEU A 312 -26.66 -26.05 2.69
C LEU A 312 -27.71 -27.13 3.01
N ASP A 313 -27.99 -27.39 4.29
CA ASP A 313 -29.05 -28.32 4.70
C ASP A 313 -30.45 -27.82 4.28
N LYS A 314 -30.70 -26.52 4.37
CA LYS A 314 -31.95 -25.89 3.91
C LYS A 314 -32.07 -25.97 2.40
N LEU A 315 -31.00 -25.65 1.68
CA LEU A 315 -30.92 -25.74 0.22
C LEU A 315 -31.19 -27.18 -0.25
N ALA A 316 -30.55 -28.18 0.38
CA ALA A 316 -30.79 -29.59 0.08
C ALA A 316 -32.26 -29.99 0.29
N GLY A 317 -32.89 -29.53 1.38
CA GLY A 317 -34.32 -29.73 1.62
C GLY A 317 -35.23 -29.10 0.55
N MET A 318 -34.90 -27.89 0.09
CA MET A 318 -35.62 -27.23 -1.02
C MET A 318 -35.47 -28.00 -2.33
N LEU A 319 -34.26 -28.46 -2.65
CA LEU A 319 -33.98 -29.26 -3.85
C LEU A 319 -34.72 -30.61 -3.81
N LYS A 320 -34.68 -31.34 -2.68
CA LYS A 320 -35.43 -32.61 -2.49
C LYS A 320 -36.93 -32.44 -2.67
N SER A 321 -37.49 -31.33 -2.20
CA SER A 321 -38.94 -31.07 -2.24
C SER A 321 -39.42 -30.42 -3.55
N GLY A 322 -38.50 -30.03 -4.45
CA GLY A 322 -38.83 -29.30 -5.67
C GLY A 322 -39.28 -27.85 -5.44
N LYS A 323 -39.21 -27.32 -4.22
CA LYS A 323 -39.63 -25.96 -3.85
C LYS A 323 -38.54 -24.94 -4.16
N THR A 324 -38.14 -24.83 -5.42
CA THR A 324 -36.99 -24.01 -5.86
C THR A 324 -37.38 -22.64 -6.41
N GLU A 325 -38.66 -22.25 -6.32
CA GLU A 325 -39.21 -21.01 -6.91
C GLU A 325 -38.53 -19.73 -6.42
N GLY A 326 -37.98 -19.73 -5.19
CA GLY A 326 -37.26 -18.60 -4.61
C GLY A 326 -35.75 -18.59 -4.86
N LEU A 327 -35.20 -19.61 -5.54
CA LEU A 327 -33.77 -19.69 -5.81
C LEU A 327 -33.43 -18.96 -7.12
N ASN A 328 -32.31 -18.26 -7.13
CA ASN A 328 -31.79 -17.59 -8.33
C ASN A 328 -30.96 -18.53 -9.23
N ASP A 329 -30.58 -19.70 -8.72
CA ASP A 329 -29.92 -20.78 -9.42
C ASP A 329 -30.45 -22.11 -8.88
N ASN A 330 -30.56 -23.13 -9.73
CA ASN A 330 -31.07 -24.45 -9.38
C ASN A 330 -30.16 -25.60 -9.86
N HIS A 331 -29.01 -25.29 -10.46
CA HIS A 331 -28.09 -26.28 -10.99
C HIS A 331 -26.89 -26.48 -10.04
N PHE A 332 -26.99 -27.45 -9.14
CA PHE A 332 -25.97 -27.76 -8.14
C PHE A 332 -25.52 -29.24 -8.17
N PRO A 333 -24.88 -29.71 -9.25
CA PRO A 333 -24.57 -31.13 -9.47
C PRO A 333 -23.63 -31.76 -8.42
N THR A 334 -22.90 -30.96 -7.65
CA THR A 334 -21.97 -31.45 -6.61
C THR A 334 -22.56 -31.44 -5.19
N ILE A 335 -23.80 -30.95 -5.01
CA ILE A 335 -24.46 -30.99 -3.70
C ILE A 335 -25.11 -32.36 -3.52
N ASP A 336 -24.52 -33.18 -2.66
CA ASP A 336 -25.12 -34.43 -2.18
C ASP A 336 -26.27 -34.11 -1.24
N LEU A 337 -27.49 -34.49 -1.61
CA LEU A 337 -28.69 -34.12 -0.85
C LEU A 337 -28.74 -34.77 0.55
N GLU A 338 -28.00 -35.86 0.80
CA GLU A 338 -27.88 -36.47 2.13
C GLU A 338 -26.71 -35.92 2.94
N SER A 339 -25.76 -35.24 2.30
CA SER A 339 -24.57 -34.68 2.95
C SER A 339 -24.10 -33.42 2.22
N PRO A 340 -24.88 -32.33 2.26
CA PRO A 340 -24.69 -31.21 1.34
C PRO A 340 -23.43 -30.39 1.61
N GLY A 341 -22.89 -30.45 2.83
CA GLY A 341 -21.60 -29.86 3.20
C GLY A 341 -20.37 -30.64 2.74
N ARG A 342 -20.53 -31.88 2.22
CA ARG A 342 -19.38 -32.71 1.84
C ARG A 342 -18.78 -32.26 0.51
N LEU A 343 -17.46 -32.05 0.50
CA LEU A 343 -16.70 -31.85 -0.74
C LEU A 343 -16.65 -33.15 -1.54
N THR A 344 -16.85 -33.06 -2.85
CA THR A 344 -16.57 -34.17 -3.77
C THR A 344 -15.06 -34.38 -3.90
N GLY A 345 -14.63 -35.52 -4.44
CA GLY A 345 -13.21 -35.79 -4.70
C GLY A 345 -12.58 -34.74 -5.61
N GLU A 346 -13.27 -34.34 -6.68
CA GLU A 346 -12.78 -33.30 -7.60
C GLU A 346 -12.73 -31.91 -6.94
N GLU A 347 -13.71 -31.56 -6.09
CA GLU A 347 -13.67 -30.31 -5.31
C GLU A 347 -12.51 -30.29 -4.31
N GLN A 348 -12.26 -31.41 -3.65
CA GLN A 348 -11.14 -31.59 -2.72
C GLN A 348 -9.79 -31.41 -3.44
N GLU A 349 -9.65 -32.04 -4.61
CA GLU A 349 -8.48 -31.89 -5.46
C GLU A 349 -8.23 -30.46 -5.94
N VAL A 350 -9.28 -29.69 -6.24
CA VAL A 350 -9.17 -28.28 -6.63
C VAL A 350 -8.70 -27.43 -5.46
N ILE A 351 -9.31 -27.58 -4.27
CA ILE A 351 -8.93 -26.75 -3.13
C ILE A 351 -7.52 -27.09 -2.62
N ASP A 352 -7.12 -28.37 -2.63
CA ASP A 352 -5.77 -28.79 -2.21
C ASP A 352 -4.70 -28.23 -3.16
N ASP A 353 -4.98 -28.22 -4.47
CA ASP A 353 -4.10 -27.61 -5.47
C ASP A 353 -3.96 -26.09 -5.24
N LEU A 354 -5.07 -25.39 -5.01
CA LEU A 354 -5.03 -23.96 -4.69
C LEU A 354 -4.28 -23.68 -3.38
N VAL A 355 -4.46 -24.51 -2.34
CA VAL A 355 -3.71 -24.38 -1.08
C VAL A 355 -2.21 -24.46 -1.33
N GLU A 356 -1.75 -25.50 -2.05
CA GLU A 356 -0.33 -25.67 -2.37
C GLU A 356 0.21 -24.46 -3.14
N GLN A 357 -0.56 -23.97 -4.12
CA GLN A 357 -0.18 -22.76 -4.86
C GLN A 357 -0.05 -21.55 -3.94
N PHE A 358 -1.03 -21.25 -3.07
CA PHE A 358 -0.98 -20.08 -2.18
C PHE A 358 0.20 -20.13 -1.21
N ILE A 359 0.43 -21.28 -0.56
CA ILE A 359 1.48 -21.42 0.47
C ILE A 359 2.90 -21.50 -0.12
N THR A 360 3.05 -21.79 -1.41
CA THR A 360 4.37 -21.83 -2.07
C THR A 360 4.64 -20.62 -2.96
N ASN A 361 3.66 -19.72 -3.15
CA ASN A 361 3.76 -18.59 -4.07
C ASN A 361 4.69 -17.49 -3.53
N LYS A 362 5.97 -17.56 -3.91
CA LYS A 362 6.99 -16.56 -3.58
C LYS A 362 6.70 -15.15 -4.08
N ARG A 363 5.86 -14.97 -5.11
CA ARG A 363 5.51 -13.62 -5.63
C ARG A 363 4.46 -12.99 -4.74
N LEU A 364 3.41 -13.73 -4.40
CA LEU A 364 2.39 -13.29 -3.45
C LEU A 364 3.00 -13.00 -2.08
N MET A 365 3.84 -13.91 -1.56
CA MET A 365 4.51 -13.72 -0.27
C MET A 365 5.34 -12.44 -0.22
N ARG A 366 6.10 -12.12 -1.28
CA ARG A 366 6.88 -10.87 -1.36
C ARG A 366 6.01 -9.61 -1.37
N LEU A 367 4.80 -9.69 -1.93
CA LEU A 367 3.86 -8.57 -1.89
C LEU A 367 3.28 -8.42 -0.48
N LEU A 368 2.84 -9.52 0.13
CA LEU A 368 2.21 -9.52 1.45
C LEU A 368 3.20 -9.29 2.60
N GLU A 369 4.49 -9.56 2.42
CA GLU A 369 5.54 -9.24 3.41
C GLU A 369 5.48 -7.76 3.85
N TYR A 370 5.14 -6.87 2.93
CA TYR A 370 4.93 -5.46 3.24
C TYR A 370 3.76 -5.25 4.22
N PHE A 371 2.66 -5.98 4.05
CA PHE A 371 1.50 -5.91 4.94
C PHE A 371 1.84 -6.43 6.33
N PHE A 372 2.50 -7.58 6.43
CA PHE A 372 2.90 -8.13 7.73
C PHE A 372 3.93 -7.27 8.49
N SER A 373 4.80 -6.55 7.77
CA SER A 373 5.86 -5.75 8.40
C SER A 373 5.46 -4.31 8.72
N GLN A 374 4.56 -3.69 7.94
CA GLN A 374 4.22 -2.28 8.06
C GLN A 374 2.74 -2.04 8.39
N GLY A 375 1.86 -2.97 8.03
CA GLY A 375 0.44 -2.82 8.20
C GLY A 375 -0.03 -3.05 9.64
N LYS A 376 -1.13 -2.40 9.99
CA LYS A 376 -1.72 -2.45 11.33
C LYS A 376 -3.23 -2.57 11.24
N THR A 377 -3.83 -3.25 12.20
CA THR A 377 -5.26 -3.14 12.45
C THR A 377 -5.60 -1.75 12.96
N TYR A 378 -6.79 -1.25 12.63
CA TYR A 378 -7.28 -0.02 13.23
C TYR A 378 -7.53 -0.27 14.73
N HIS A 379 -6.84 0.47 15.59
CA HIS A 379 -7.05 0.44 17.03
C HIS A 379 -7.71 1.75 17.47
N ILE A 380 -8.87 1.64 18.10
CA ILE A 380 -9.44 2.72 18.91
C ILE A 380 -8.78 2.59 20.28
N HIS A 381 -7.98 3.57 20.66
CA HIS A 381 -7.44 3.67 22.03
C HIS A 381 -8.42 4.36 22.95
#